data_AF-A0A8X8WT54-F1
#
_entry.id   AF-A0A8X8WT54-F1
#
_cell.length_a   1.000
_cell.length_b   1.000
_cell.length_c   1.000
_cell.angle_alpha   90.00
_cell.angle_beta   90.00
_cell.angle_gamma   90.00
#
_symmetry.space_group_name_H-M   'P 1'
#
loop_
_entity.id
_entity.type
_entity.pdbx_description
1 polymer ?
#
loop_
_entity_poly.entity_id
_entity_poly.type
_entity_poly.pdbx_seq_one_letter_code
_entity_poly.pdbx_strand_id
1 'polypeptide(L)'
;MQRNRRRCESTAMVSIILDLRPGGGLGPFTLGMPICEAFAQIEQQPNIYDVVHVKYYDEEPLKLDIVISFPDHGFHLRFDPWSQRLRLIEIFDIKRLQMRYATSLIGGTSTLATFVAVYALFGPTYPGIYDKDRGVYTLFYPGLSFAFPIPSQYAQCCNDREAELPLEFPDGTTPVTCRVSVYDSSTDRKVGVGSSMMKACVPPLAAGSLYMEEVVVKLGEELWFTVGGQHISFGASPQDVWTELGCPCGIHQKQVLPSVWSLFPVDQMVIHSASDPKPRTTLCGDYFYNYFTRGLDILFDGQTHKIKKFVLHTNYPGHSDFNSYMKCNFVIYGSDYDGSFHQDVNNTSKCVITPSTKWEQVKEILGDSGRAAIQTQGSTSNPFGSTFVYGYPNIAFEHNPMFTGHEKWLHCNCNSLPVLVSSGWCTNMLLYSGMVIGCVGLLLYINFNARIYPQHVYHGVVGKMCLVY
;
A
#
# COMPACT_ATOMS: atom_id res chain seq x y z
N MET A 1 -5.43 20.22 -30.61
CA MET A 1 -5.71 19.02 -31.41
C MET A 1 -5.39 17.78 -30.57
N GLN A 2 -6.40 17.24 -29.89
CA GLN A 2 -6.30 16.01 -29.09
C GLN A 2 -6.42 14.82 -30.05
N ARG A 3 -5.37 14.01 -30.17
CA ARG A 3 -5.39 12.80 -30.98
C ARG A 3 -6.05 11.68 -30.16
N ASN A 4 -7.37 11.54 -30.30
CA ASN A 4 -8.09 10.35 -29.86
C ASN A 4 -7.53 9.14 -30.61
N ARG A 5 -6.68 8.33 -29.98
CA ARG A 5 -6.30 7.02 -30.48
C ARG A 5 -7.47 6.07 -30.22
N ARG A 6 -8.34 5.90 -31.21
CA ARG A 6 -9.21 4.73 -31.31
C ARG A 6 -8.29 3.51 -31.44
N ARG A 7 -8.34 2.58 -30.49
CA ARG A 7 -7.66 1.29 -30.62
C ARG A 7 -8.43 0.47 -31.64
N CYS A 8 -7.76 0.07 -32.73
CA CYS A 8 -8.28 -0.98 -33.61
C CYS A 8 -8.31 -2.30 -32.82
N GLU A 9 -9.50 -2.89 -32.70
CA GLU A 9 -9.68 -4.30 -32.35
C GLU A 9 -9.02 -5.16 -33.45
N SER A 10 -7.71 -5.40 -33.35
CA SER A 10 -6.95 -6.42 -34.12
C SER A 10 -5.42 -6.30 -33.96
N THR A 11 -4.90 -5.70 -32.89
CA THR A 11 -3.47 -5.87 -32.58
C THR A 11 -3.34 -7.15 -31.74
N ALA A 12 -2.86 -8.23 -32.35
CA ALA A 12 -2.47 -9.43 -31.61
C ALA A 12 -1.62 -8.98 -30.41
N MET A 13 -2.07 -9.28 -29.19
CA MET A 13 -1.32 -8.92 -27.99
C MET A 13 0.03 -9.63 -28.09
N VAL A 14 1.09 -8.86 -28.33
CA VAL A 14 2.44 -9.38 -28.44
C VAL A 14 2.77 -10.00 -27.10
N SER A 15 2.98 -11.32 -27.07
CA SER A 15 3.43 -12.01 -25.88
C SER A 15 4.75 -11.38 -25.43
N ILE A 16 4.78 -10.87 -24.21
CA ILE A 16 5.99 -10.26 -23.65
C ILE A 16 6.93 -11.37 -23.18
N ILE A 17 8.24 -11.14 -23.33
CA ILE A 17 9.27 -12.03 -22.82
C ILE A 17 9.82 -11.44 -21.53
N LEU A 18 9.66 -12.15 -20.41
CA LEU A 18 10.20 -11.73 -19.12
C LEU A 18 11.21 -12.77 -18.58
N ASP A 19 12.30 -12.27 -18.02
CA ASP A 19 13.32 -13.12 -17.40
C ASP A 19 12.79 -13.73 -16.10
N LEU A 20 12.69 -15.05 -16.06
CA LEU A 20 12.31 -15.82 -14.90
C LEU A 20 13.55 -16.13 -14.06
N ARG A 21 13.58 -15.62 -12.82
CA ARG A 21 14.66 -15.84 -11.88
C ARG A 21 14.11 -16.57 -10.65
N PRO A 22 14.29 -17.90 -10.53
CA PRO A 22 13.88 -18.66 -9.34
C PRO A 22 14.44 -18.02 -8.07
N GLY A 23 13.60 -17.81 -7.06
CA GLY A 23 14.03 -17.15 -5.81
C GLY A 23 14.32 -15.65 -5.93
N GLY A 24 14.31 -15.07 -7.14
CA GLY A 24 14.72 -13.70 -7.39
C GLY A 24 13.60 -12.79 -7.90
N GLY A 25 12.83 -13.21 -8.90
CA GLY A 25 11.78 -12.38 -9.49
C GLY A 25 11.42 -12.70 -10.93
N LEU A 26 10.72 -11.77 -11.58
CA LEU A 26 10.23 -11.87 -12.95
C LEU A 26 10.42 -10.54 -13.69
N GLY A 27 11.23 -10.54 -14.76
CA GLY A 27 11.50 -9.33 -15.54
C GLY A 27 12.09 -8.20 -14.69
N PRO A 28 11.51 -7.00 -14.67
CA PRO A 28 11.98 -5.90 -13.81
C PRO A 28 11.57 -6.06 -12.34
N PHE A 29 10.64 -6.96 -12.02
CA PHE A 29 10.11 -7.11 -10.67
C PHE A 29 10.95 -8.10 -9.86
N THR A 30 11.47 -7.64 -8.72
CA THR A 30 12.36 -8.42 -7.85
C THR A 30 11.70 -8.63 -6.49
N LEU A 31 11.77 -9.85 -5.97
CA LEU A 31 11.23 -10.16 -4.64
C LEU A 31 11.85 -9.25 -3.59
N GLY A 32 11.03 -8.77 -2.67
CA GLY A 32 11.41 -7.83 -1.63
C GLY A 32 11.46 -6.36 -2.09
N MET A 33 11.20 -6.04 -3.36
CA MET A 33 11.13 -4.63 -3.78
C MET A 33 9.89 -3.93 -3.17
N PRO A 34 10.00 -2.66 -2.75
CA PRO A 34 8.86 -1.84 -2.35
C PRO A 34 7.82 -1.66 -3.46
N ILE A 35 6.56 -1.47 -3.07
CA ILE A 35 5.47 -1.26 -4.03
C ILE A 35 5.65 -0.01 -4.91
N CYS A 36 6.26 1.05 -4.38
CA CYS A 36 6.53 2.27 -5.14
C CYS A 36 7.57 2.06 -6.25
N GLU A 37 8.57 1.21 -6.03
CA GLU A 37 9.50 0.83 -7.09
C GLU A 37 8.81 0.04 -8.18
N ALA A 38 7.87 -0.84 -7.82
CA ALA A 38 7.09 -1.58 -8.81
C ALA A 38 6.22 -0.64 -9.66
N PHE A 39 5.57 0.35 -9.06
CA PHE A 39 4.85 1.39 -9.81
C PHE A 39 5.78 2.19 -10.72
N ALA A 40 6.97 2.58 -10.25
CA ALA A 40 7.94 3.28 -11.09
C ALA A 40 8.37 2.44 -12.31
N GLN A 41 8.57 1.12 -12.16
CA GLN A 41 8.87 0.21 -13.28
C GLN A 41 7.71 0.14 -14.28
N ILE A 42 6.47 0.11 -13.78
CA ILE A 42 5.25 0.11 -14.63
C ILE A 42 5.16 1.41 -15.44
N GLU A 43 5.32 2.55 -14.77
CA GLU A 43 5.20 3.89 -15.36
C GLU A 43 6.30 4.18 -16.39
N GLN A 44 7.48 3.58 -16.25
CA GLN A 44 8.56 3.67 -17.23
C GLN A 44 8.27 2.92 -18.54
N GLN A 45 7.33 1.96 -18.53
CA GLN A 45 7.02 1.12 -19.69
C GLN A 45 5.52 1.10 -20.03
N PRO A 46 4.90 2.27 -20.32
CA PRO A 46 3.45 2.37 -20.54
C PRO A 46 2.97 1.64 -21.81
N ASN A 47 3.86 1.42 -22.78
CA ASN A 47 3.54 0.65 -23.99
C ASN A 47 3.44 -0.86 -23.72
N ILE A 48 4.10 -1.34 -22.66
CA ILE A 48 4.08 -2.74 -22.25
C ILE A 48 2.94 -2.93 -21.25
N TYR A 49 2.90 -2.11 -20.21
CA TYR A 49 1.93 -2.22 -19.12
C TYR A 49 0.77 -1.22 -19.28
N ASP A 50 -0.04 -1.42 -20.32
CA ASP A 50 -1.19 -0.55 -20.64
C ASP A 50 -2.36 -0.73 -19.66
N VAL A 51 -2.67 -1.99 -19.30
CA VAL A 51 -3.76 -2.34 -18.38
C VAL A 51 -3.20 -2.96 -17.11
N VAL A 52 -3.32 -2.25 -15.99
CA VAL A 52 -2.88 -2.68 -14.66
C VAL A 52 -4.00 -2.45 -13.65
N HIS A 53 -4.30 -3.47 -12.84
CA HIS A 53 -5.28 -3.37 -11.76
C HIS A 53 -4.58 -3.46 -10.40
N VAL A 54 -4.92 -2.55 -9.48
CA VAL A 54 -4.49 -2.63 -8.08
C VAL A 54 -5.67 -3.12 -7.26
N LYS A 55 -5.48 -4.24 -6.56
CA LYS A 55 -6.49 -4.87 -5.70
C LYS A 55 -5.97 -4.90 -4.28
N TYR A 56 -6.81 -4.52 -3.33
CA TYR A 56 -6.53 -4.61 -1.90
C TYR A 56 -7.85 -4.88 -1.18
N TYR A 57 -7.76 -5.38 0.04
CA TYR A 57 -8.96 -5.50 0.88
C TYR A 57 -9.19 -4.17 1.56
N ASP A 58 -10.26 -3.48 1.16
CA ASP A 58 -10.61 -2.17 1.68
C ASP A 58 -11.01 -2.25 3.16
N GLU A 59 -11.85 -3.19 3.57
CA GLU A 59 -12.32 -3.30 4.98
C GLU A 59 -11.18 -3.51 6.00
N GLU A 60 -10.15 -4.27 5.63
CA GLU A 60 -8.98 -4.48 6.50
C GLU A 60 -7.70 -4.48 5.64
N PRO A 61 -7.12 -3.30 5.34
CA PRO A 61 -5.99 -3.15 4.43
C PRO A 61 -4.74 -3.96 4.80
N LEU A 62 -4.65 -4.39 6.06
CA LEU A 62 -3.56 -5.22 6.58
C LEU A 62 -3.80 -6.73 6.52
N LYS A 63 -5.03 -7.18 6.19
CA LYS A 63 -5.40 -8.60 6.28
C LYS A 63 -5.00 -9.42 5.07
N LEU A 64 -5.15 -8.85 3.87
CA LEU A 64 -4.88 -9.51 2.60
C LEU A 64 -3.81 -8.73 1.83
N ASP A 65 -3.08 -9.45 0.98
CA ASP A 65 -2.07 -8.84 0.12
C ASP A 65 -2.62 -7.68 -0.70
N ILE A 66 -1.75 -6.71 -0.94
CA ILE A 66 -1.95 -5.76 -2.03
C ILE A 66 -1.50 -6.46 -3.32
N VAL A 67 -2.39 -6.57 -4.30
CA VAL A 67 -2.13 -7.30 -5.55
C VAL A 67 -2.13 -6.33 -6.72
N ILE A 68 -1.00 -6.22 -7.40
CA ILE A 68 -0.92 -5.57 -8.72
C ILE A 68 -1.09 -6.66 -9.79
N SER A 69 -2.12 -6.52 -10.61
CA SER A 69 -2.55 -7.52 -11.59
C SER A 69 -2.37 -7.01 -13.00
N PHE A 70 -1.75 -7.84 -13.84
CA PHE A 70 -1.48 -7.59 -15.26
C PHE A 70 -2.30 -8.56 -16.10
N PRO A 71 -3.61 -8.30 -16.28
CA PRO A 71 -4.54 -9.24 -16.93
C PRO A 71 -4.13 -9.57 -18.37
N ASP A 72 -3.63 -8.58 -19.11
CA ASP A 72 -3.20 -8.75 -20.50
C ASP A 72 -1.97 -9.66 -20.63
N HIS A 73 -1.14 -9.71 -19.60
CA HIS A 73 0.12 -10.46 -19.55
C HIS A 73 0.04 -11.73 -18.71
N GLY A 74 -1.04 -11.96 -17.97
CA GLY A 74 -1.24 -13.23 -17.26
C GLY A 74 -0.48 -13.41 -15.96
N PHE A 75 -0.09 -12.33 -15.25
CA PHE A 75 0.60 -12.45 -13.96
C PHE A 75 0.15 -11.42 -12.91
N HIS A 76 0.42 -11.73 -11.64
CA HIS A 76 0.18 -10.91 -10.47
C HIS A 76 1.47 -10.71 -9.68
N LEU A 77 1.62 -9.52 -9.11
CA LEU A 77 2.59 -9.19 -8.07
C LEU A 77 1.82 -9.07 -6.76
N ARG A 78 2.21 -9.84 -5.74
CA ARG A 78 1.57 -9.84 -4.42
C ARG A 78 2.51 -9.24 -3.39
N PHE A 79 2.10 -8.13 -2.81
CA PHE A 79 2.84 -7.39 -1.81
C PHE A 79 2.28 -7.74 -0.43
N ASP A 80 3.19 -7.95 0.52
CA ASP A 80 2.86 -8.05 1.92
C ASP A 80 2.17 -6.75 2.37
N PRO A 81 1.00 -6.80 3.01
CA PRO A 81 0.22 -5.60 3.30
C PRO A 81 0.84 -4.73 4.40
N TRP A 82 1.63 -5.32 5.30
CA TRP A 82 2.30 -4.60 6.37
C TRP A 82 3.52 -3.82 5.88
N SER A 83 4.48 -4.54 5.27
CA SER A 83 5.75 -4.00 4.80
C SER A 83 5.67 -3.41 3.39
N GLN A 84 4.61 -3.68 2.64
CA GLN A 84 4.41 -3.22 1.25
C GLN A 84 5.53 -3.64 0.30
N ARG A 85 6.13 -4.81 0.57
CA ARG A 85 7.20 -5.40 -0.23
C ARG A 85 6.72 -6.63 -0.97
N LEU A 86 7.24 -6.84 -2.18
CA LEU A 86 6.87 -7.96 -3.03
C LEU A 86 7.24 -9.28 -2.36
N ARG A 87 6.26 -10.13 -2.06
CA ARG A 87 6.48 -11.44 -1.41
C ARG A 87 6.28 -12.63 -2.34
N LEU A 88 5.48 -12.46 -3.40
CA LEU A 88 5.12 -13.53 -4.31
C LEU A 88 4.78 -12.97 -5.70
N ILE A 89 5.30 -13.62 -6.74
CA ILE A 89 4.89 -13.40 -8.11
C ILE A 89 4.12 -14.63 -8.57
N GLU A 90 2.91 -14.43 -9.06
CA GLU A 90 2.00 -15.50 -9.48
C GLU A 90 1.66 -15.34 -10.95
N ILE A 91 2.14 -16.24 -11.80
CA ILE A 91 1.78 -16.30 -13.22
C ILE A 91 0.59 -17.25 -13.35
N PHE A 92 -0.56 -16.72 -13.77
CA PHE A 92 -1.81 -17.45 -13.85
C PHE A 92 -2.26 -17.76 -15.29
N ASP A 93 -1.69 -17.08 -16.29
CA ASP A 93 -1.92 -17.41 -17.70
C ASP A 93 -0.57 -17.51 -18.44
N ILE A 94 -0.01 -18.72 -18.41
CA ILE A 94 1.28 -19.06 -19.01
C ILE A 94 1.25 -18.95 -20.54
N LYS A 95 0.06 -18.96 -21.17
CA LYS A 95 -0.04 -18.82 -22.63
C LYS A 95 0.17 -17.38 -23.09
N ARG A 96 -0.07 -16.40 -22.21
CA ARG A 96 0.11 -14.97 -22.50
C ARG A 96 1.54 -14.50 -22.24
N LEU A 97 2.21 -15.11 -21.27
CA LEU A 97 3.57 -14.75 -20.87
C LEU A 97 4.59 -15.76 -21.37
N GLN A 98 5.57 -15.29 -22.14
CA GLN A 98 6.76 -16.09 -22.43
C GLN A 98 7.84 -15.78 -21.38
N MET A 99 8.36 -16.82 -20.74
CA MET A 99 9.38 -16.70 -19.70
C MET A 99 10.72 -17.18 -20.23
N ARG A 100 11.78 -16.42 -19.96
CA ARG A 100 13.16 -16.81 -20.28
C ARG A 100 13.86 -17.28 -19.03
N TYR A 101 14.33 -18.52 -19.02
CA TYR A 101 15.18 -19.07 -17.97
C TYR A 101 16.52 -19.48 -18.58
N ALA A 102 17.60 -18.86 -18.11
CA ALA A 102 18.91 -18.92 -18.74
C ALA A 102 18.82 -18.59 -20.25
N THR A 103 19.10 -19.55 -21.13
CA THR A 103 19.04 -19.39 -22.60
C THR A 103 17.75 -19.92 -23.22
N SER A 104 16.86 -20.52 -22.43
CA SER A 104 15.69 -21.24 -22.91
C SER A 104 14.40 -20.46 -22.65
N LEU A 105 13.41 -20.67 -23.51
CA LEU A 105 12.09 -20.06 -23.41
C LEU A 105 11.06 -21.11 -22.99
N ILE A 106 10.12 -20.72 -22.14
CA ILE A 106 9.02 -21.55 -21.66
C ILE A 106 7.74 -20.72 -21.53
N GLY A 107 6.60 -21.29 -21.92
CA GLY A 107 5.33 -20.56 -21.98
C GLY A 107 5.16 -19.76 -23.27
N GLY A 108 4.15 -18.90 -23.29
CA GLY A 108 3.67 -18.20 -24.48
C GLY A 108 2.81 -19.07 -25.38
N THR A 109 2.51 -18.55 -26.58
CA THR A 109 1.67 -19.24 -27.57
C THR A 109 2.41 -20.34 -28.34
N SER A 110 3.74 -20.24 -28.44
CA SER A 110 4.58 -21.15 -29.22
C SER A 110 5.12 -22.34 -28.43
N THR A 111 5.27 -22.22 -27.11
CA THR A 111 6.00 -23.21 -26.30
C THR A 111 5.19 -23.57 -25.06
N LEU A 112 4.54 -24.72 -25.09
CA LEU A 112 3.79 -25.22 -23.93
C LEU A 112 4.75 -25.58 -22.79
N ALA A 113 4.41 -25.12 -21.59
CA ALA A 113 5.11 -25.47 -20.37
C ALA A 113 4.54 -26.78 -19.79
N THR A 114 4.83 -27.89 -20.48
CA THR A 114 4.44 -29.24 -20.04
C THR A 114 5.28 -29.72 -18.86
N PHE A 115 4.82 -30.73 -18.11
CA PHE A 115 5.59 -31.29 -17.00
C PHE A 115 6.96 -31.78 -17.47
N VAL A 116 7.00 -32.55 -18.57
CA VAL A 116 8.25 -33.03 -19.18
C VAL A 116 9.17 -31.87 -19.59
N ALA A 117 8.62 -30.81 -20.21
CA ALA A 117 9.43 -29.65 -20.61
C ALA A 117 10.00 -28.89 -19.41
N VAL A 118 9.20 -28.71 -18.34
CA VAL A 118 9.65 -28.12 -17.08
C VAL A 118 10.75 -28.99 -16.46
N TYR A 119 10.54 -30.30 -16.36
CA TYR A 119 11.49 -31.23 -15.77
C TYR A 119 12.82 -31.29 -16.56
N ALA A 120 12.75 -31.26 -17.89
CA ALA A 120 13.92 -31.20 -18.75
C ALA A 120 14.69 -29.87 -18.62
N LEU A 121 13.98 -28.76 -18.41
CA LEU A 121 14.57 -27.43 -18.33
C LEU A 121 15.21 -27.12 -16.97
N PHE A 122 14.51 -27.45 -15.88
CA PHE A 122 14.94 -27.15 -14.51
C PHE A 122 15.67 -28.31 -13.84
N GLY A 123 15.65 -29.49 -14.46
CA GLY A 123 16.27 -30.69 -13.95
C GLY A 123 15.38 -31.47 -12.97
N PRO A 124 15.90 -32.62 -12.50
CA PRO A 124 15.19 -33.46 -11.55
C PRO A 124 14.97 -32.75 -10.22
N THR A 125 13.84 -33.04 -9.58
CA THR A 125 13.50 -32.53 -8.25
C THR A 125 12.74 -33.60 -7.46
N TYR A 126 12.54 -33.35 -6.17
CA TYR A 126 11.75 -34.23 -5.32
C TYR A 126 10.29 -34.31 -5.81
N PRO A 127 9.60 -35.43 -5.56
CA PRO A 127 8.17 -35.55 -5.82
C PRO A 127 7.39 -34.35 -5.27
N GLY A 128 6.51 -33.84 -6.12
CA GLY A 128 5.60 -32.74 -5.83
C GLY A 128 4.50 -33.12 -4.84
N ILE A 129 3.57 -32.19 -4.64
CA ILE A 129 2.42 -32.38 -3.75
C ILE A 129 1.14 -32.32 -4.59
N TYR A 130 0.34 -33.37 -4.51
CA TYR A 130 -0.99 -33.40 -5.11
C TYR A 130 -2.05 -32.88 -4.13
N ASP A 131 -2.73 -31.81 -4.52
CA ASP A 131 -3.92 -31.29 -3.84
C ASP A 131 -5.16 -31.97 -4.44
N LYS A 132 -5.72 -32.94 -3.69
CA LYS A 132 -6.90 -33.71 -4.11
C LYS A 132 -8.14 -32.85 -4.28
N ASP A 133 -8.31 -31.82 -3.44
CA ASP A 133 -9.50 -30.97 -3.44
C ASP A 133 -9.52 -30.08 -4.69
N ARG A 134 -8.33 -29.71 -5.18
CA ARG A 134 -8.17 -28.88 -6.39
C ARG A 134 -7.92 -29.69 -7.66
N GLY A 135 -7.52 -30.95 -7.54
CA GLY A 135 -7.05 -31.76 -8.67
C GLY A 135 -5.75 -31.20 -9.27
N VAL A 136 -4.85 -30.69 -8.44
CA VAL A 136 -3.62 -30.00 -8.91
C VAL A 136 -2.38 -30.62 -8.29
N TYR A 137 -1.44 -31.04 -9.12
CA TYR A 137 -0.10 -31.48 -8.72
C TYR A 137 0.88 -30.31 -8.78
N THR A 138 1.54 -29.99 -7.68
CA THR A 138 2.53 -28.91 -7.63
C THR A 138 3.95 -29.46 -7.52
N LEU A 139 4.80 -29.13 -8.49
CA LEU A 139 6.23 -29.43 -8.51
C LEU A 139 7.02 -28.24 -7.93
N PHE A 140 8.03 -28.51 -7.12
CA PHE A 140 8.79 -27.47 -6.40
C PHE A 140 10.27 -27.47 -6.77
N TYR A 141 10.81 -26.28 -6.94
CA TYR A 141 12.23 -25.96 -7.08
C TYR A 141 12.59 -24.86 -6.07
N PRO A 142 13.88 -24.63 -5.77
CA PRO A 142 14.28 -23.53 -4.90
C PRO A 142 13.76 -22.17 -5.42
N GLY A 143 12.77 -21.62 -4.71
CA GLY A 143 12.14 -20.33 -5.03
C GLY A 143 11.24 -20.30 -6.27
N LEU A 144 10.79 -21.47 -6.75
CA LEU A 144 9.93 -21.59 -7.92
C LEU A 144 9.03 -22.83 -7.81
N SER A 145 7.75 -22.71 -8.16
CA SER A 145 6.86 -23.87 -8.26
C SER A 145 6.00 -23.85 -9.51
N PHE A 146 5.68 -25.03 -10.03
CA PHE A 146 4.79 -25.23 -11.17
C PHE A 146 3.60 -26.08 -10.75
N ALA A 147 2.40 -25.58 -11.02
CA ALA A 147 1.15 -26.29 -10.73
C ALA A 147 0.58 -26.88 -12.01
N PHE A 148 0.20 -28.15 -11.98
CA PHE A 148 -0.28 -28.93 -13.10
C PHE A 148 -1.67 -29.47 -12.76
N PRO A 149 -2.73 -29.09 -13.50
CA PRO A 149 -4.05 -29.68 -13.32
C PRO A 149 -4.01 -31.13 -13.79
N ILE A 150 -4.50 -32.03 -12.95
CA ILE A 150 -4.56 -33.47 -13.21
C ILE A 150 -6.02 -33.85 -13.49
N PRO A 151 -6.33 -34.40 -14.68
CA PRO A 151 -7.65 -34.94 -14.95
C PRO A 151 -8.04 -35.99 -13.91
N SER A 152 -9.32 -36.04 -13.53
CA SER A 152 -9.80 -36.93 -12.48
C SER A 152 -9.52 -38.41 -12.76
N GLN A 153 -9.48 -38.82 -14.04
CA GLN A 153 -9.12 -40.19 -14.43
C GLN A 153 -7.68 -40.58 -14.07
N TYR A 154 -6.78 -39.62 -13.87
CA TYR A 154 -5.36 -39.84 -13.56
C TYR A 154 -5.00 -39.44 -12.11
N ALA A 155 -5.98 -39.06 -11.30
CA ALA A 155 -5.77 -38.62 -9.92
C ALA A 155 -5.12 -39.69 -9.04
N GLN A 156 -5.41 -40.96 -9.30
CA GLN A 156 -4.90 -42.07 -8.50
C GLN A 156 -3.38 -42.26 -8.66
N CYS A 157 -2.85 -42.04 -9.87
CA CYS A 157 -1.42 -42.08 -10.18
C CYS A 157 -0.61 -41.01 -9.43
N CYS A 158 -1.25 -39.90 -9.04
CA CYS A 158 -0.60 -38.78 -8.37
C CYS A 158 -0.71 -38.82 -6.83
N ASN A 159 -1.54 -39.73 -6.29
CA ASN A 159 -1.79 -39.85 -4.86
C ASN A 159 -0.69 -40.63 -4.14
N ASP A 160 -0.08 -41.57 -4.84
CA ASP A 160 0.98 -42.39 -4.30
C ASP A 160 2.30 -41.60 -4.40
N ARG A 161 3.04 -41.49 -3.29
CA ARG A 161 4.31 -40.74 -3.20
C ARG A 161 5.44 -41.32 -4.07
N GLU A 162 5.11 -42.26 -4.94
CA GLU A 162 5.98 -43.02 -5.84
C GLU A 162 5.66 -42.75 -7.32
N ALA A 163 4.92 -41.68 -7.65
CA ALA A 163 4.71 -41.30 -9.03
C ALA A 163 6.06 -41.20 -9.78
N GLU A 164 6.23 -42.00 -10.83
CA GLU A 164 7.44 -41.95 -11.67
C GLU A 164 7.55 -40.55 -12.29
N LEU A 165 8.74 -39.95 -12.15
CA LEU A 165 9.04 -38.63 -12.70
C LEU A 165 9.96 -38.78 -13.92
N PRO A 166 9.74 -38.02 -15.01
CA PRO A 166 8.70 -37.00 -15.18
C PRO A 166 7.28 -37.58 -15.35
N LEU A 167 6.27 -36.82 -14.91
CA LEU A 167 4.88 -37.27 -14.98
C LEU A 167 4.37 -37.31 -16.43
N GLU A 168 4.09 -38.51 -16.89
CA GLU A 168 3.41 -38.83 -18.15
C GLU A 168 2.18 -39.68 -17.84
N PHE A 169 1.07 -39.40 -18.53
CA PHE A 169 -0.15 -40.18 -18.40
C PHE A 169 -0.09 -41.44 -19.28
N PRO A 170 -0.90 -42.48 -19.00
CA PRO A 170 -0.92 -43.72 -19.80
C PRO A 170 -1.24 -43.53 -21.28
N ASP A 171 -1.84 -42.41 -21.66
CA ASP A 171 -2.10 -42.02 -23.06
C ASP A 171 -0.89 -41.37 -23.76
N GLY A 172 0.25 -41.26 -23.08
CA GLY A 172 1.47 -40.61 -23.56
C GLY A 172 1.42 -39.09 -23.50
N THR A 173 0.34 -38.49 -22.98
CA THR A 173 0.26 -37.04 -22.78
C THR A 173 0.87 -36.64 -21.45
N THR A 174 1.27 -35.37 -21.34
CA THR A 174 1.86 -34.82 -20.12
C THR A 174 1.10 -33.55 -19.73
N PRO A 175 0.82 -33.32 -18.43
CA PRO A 175 0.02 -32.18 -18.03
C PRO A 175 0.75 -30.87 -18.32
N VAL A 176 -0.03 -29.83 -18.65
CA VAL A 176 0.47 -28.49 -18.94
C VAL A 176 0.30 -27.63 -17.70
N THR A 177 1.31 -26.86 -17.32
CA THR A 177 1.22 -26.00 -16.14
C THR A 177 0.12 -24.96 -16.30
N CYS A 178 -0.66 -24.75 -15.23
CA CYS A 178 -1.69 -23.73 -15.15
C CYS A 178 -1.30 -22.56 -14.24
N ARG A 179 -0.26 -22.73 -13.42
CA ARG A 179 0.22 -21.68 -12.52
C ARG A 179 1.70 -21.83 -12.21
N VAL A 180 2.41 -20.71 -12.22
CA VAL A 180 3.81 -20.63 -11.79
C VAL A 180 3.91 -19.63 -10.65
N SER A 181 4.67 -19.97 -9.61
CA SER A 181 4.89 -19.10 -8.46
C SER A 181 6.37 -18.88 -8.24
N VAL A 182 6.80 -17.62 -8.17
CA VAL A 182 8.17 -17.22 -7.83
C VAL A 182 8.14 -16.62 -6.42
N TYR A 183 8.93 -17.17 -5.52
CA TYR A 183 8.93 -16.83 -4.10
C TYR A 183 10.33 -16.96 -3.53
N ASP A 184 10.54 -16.36 -2.36
CA ASP A 184 11.85 -16.36 -1.71
C ASP A 184 12.31 -17.78 -1.33
N SER A 185 13.54 -18.14 -1.69
CA SER A 185 14.10 -19.48 -1.46
C SER A 185 14.83 -19.63 -0.12
N SER A 186 14.97 -18.55 0.68
CA SER A 186 15.71 -18.61 1.95
C SER A 186 15.01 -19.47 3.00
N THR A 187 13.69 -19.58 2.89
CA THR A 187 12.89 -20.50 3.69
C THR A 187 12.49 -21.67 2.78
N ASP A 188 12.80 -22.91 3.17
CA ASP A 188 12.43 -24.14 2.43
C ASP A 188 10.91 -24.40 2.49
N ARG A 189 10.14 -23.40 2.05
CA ARG A 189 8.69 -23.38 2.10
C ARG A 189 8.18 -23.76 0.72
N LYS A 190 7.45 -24.87 0.69
CA LYS A 190 6.69 -25.31 -0.50
C LYS A 190 5.49 -24.39 -0.70
N VAL A 191 5.71 -23.29 -1.42
CA VAL A 191 4.68 -22.34 -1.87
C VAL A 191 4.11 -22.84 -3.19
N GLY A 192 2.80 -23.03 -3.24
CA GLY A 192 2.07 -23.50 -4.40
C GLY A 192 0.72 -22.79 -4.52
N VAL A 193 -0.33 -23.52 -4.89
CA VAL A 193 -1.66 -22.94 -5.12
C VAL A 193 -2.53 -23.01 -3.86
N GLY A 194 -3.61 -22.23 -3.82
CA GLY A 194 -4.58 -22.23 -2.72
C GLY A 194 -3.99 -21.68 -1.42
N SER A 195 -4.26 -22.36 -0.30
CA SER A 195 -3.78 -21.95 1.02
C SER A 195 -2.25 -21.98 1.14
N SER A 196 -1.56 -22.77 0.29
CA SER A 196 -0.10 -22.83 0.25
C SER A 196 0.54 -21.50 -0.18
N MET A 197 -0.18 -20.62 -0.90
CA MET A 197 0.30 -19.27 -1.26
C MET A 197 0.63 -18.41 -0.03
N MET A 198 -0.05 -18.65 1.10
CA MET A 198 0.19 -17.92 2.36
C MET A 198 1.55 -18.24 2.98
N LYS A 199 2.23 -19.31 2.52
CA LYS A 199 3.56 -19.67 3.00
C LYS A 199 4.66 -18.76 2.47
N ALA A 200 4.42 -18.03 1.37
CA ALA A 200 5.43 -17.17 0.76
C ALA A 200 5.74 -15.97 1.67
N CYS A 201 7.02 -15.81 2.02
CA CYS A 201 7.50 -14.75 2.87
C CYS A 201 8.14 -13.62 2.07
N VAL A 202 8.16 -12.44 2.69
CA VAL A 202 8.98 -11.33 2.20
C VAL A 202 10.46 -11.67 2.46
N PRO A 203 11.36 -11.51 1.48
CA PRO A 203 12.80 -11.62 1.71
C PRO A 203 13.25 -10.66 2.83
N PRO A 204 14.27 -11.01 3.64
CA PRO A 204 14.78 -10.10 4.66
C PRO A 204 15.29 -8.79 4.06
N LEU A 205 15.26 -7.71 4.85
CA LEU A 205 15.88 -6.44 4.46
C LEU A 205 17.40 -6.56 4.52
N ALA A 206 18.10 -5.84 3.65
CA ALA A 206 19.54 -5.70 3.73
C ALA A 206 19.93 -5.00 5.06
N ALA A 207 21.08 -5.38 5.62
CA ALA A 207 21.60 -4.70 6.81
C ALA A 207 21.79 -3.20 6.53
N GLY A 208 21.30 -2.35 7.43
CA GLY A 208 21.34 -0.89 7.26
C GLY A 208 20.30 -0.32 6.28
N SER A 209 19.33 -1.13 5.82
CA SER A 209 18.22 -0.62 5.01
C SER A 209 17.44 0.46 5.76
N LEU A 210 17.28 1.61 5.12
CA LEU A 210 16.42 2.70 5.61
C LEU A 210 14.92 2.44 5.35
N TYR A 211 14.59 1.50 4.46
CA TYR A 211 13.22 1.10 4.22
C TYR A 211 12.64 0.39 5.46
N MET A 212 11.47 0.83 5.93
CA MET A 212 10.82 0.36 7.18
C MET A 212 11.69 0.53 8.43
N GLU A 213 12.67 1.46 8.40
CA GLU A 213 13.37 1.89 9.61
C GLU A 213 12.35 2.28 10.69
N GLU A 214 12.54 1.74 11.90
CA GLU A 214 11.69 2.09 13.02
C GLU A 214 11.99 3.52 13.47
N VAL A 215 10.93 4.34 13.58
CA VAL A 215 11.00 5.72 14.04
C VAL A 215 10.31 5.82 15.39
N VAL A 216 11.10 5.90 16.45
CA VAL A 216 10.59 6.06 17.81
C VAL A 216 10.18 7.51 18.02
N VAL A 217 8.93 7.71 18.42
CA VAL A 217 8.33 9.03 18.60
C VAL A 217 8.23 9.33 20.09
N LYS A 218 8.95 10.35 20.55
CA LYS A 218 8.76 10.95 21.87
C LYS A 218 7.88 12.19 21.73
N LEU A 219 6.65 12.08 22.22
CA LEU A 219 5.62 13.12 22.03
C LEU A 219 6.08 14.48 22.60
N GLY A 220 6.03 15.52 21.76
CA GLY A 220 6.45 16.88 22.14
C GLY A 220 7.96 17.10 22.23
N GLU A 221 8.78 16.07 22.00
CA GLU A 221 10.24 16.15 22.15
C GLU A 221 10.97 15.93 20.83
N GLU A 222 11.00 14.70 20.33
CA GLU A 222 11.86 14.30 19.21
C GLU A 222 11.39 13.04 18.47
N LEU A 223 11.94 12.87 17.27
CA LEU A 223 11.94 11.62 16.52
C LEU A 223 13.32 10.96 16.58
N TRP A 224 13.37 9.67 16.91
CA TRP A 224 14.59 8.86 16.91
C TRP A 224 14.54 7.80 15.81
N PHE A 225 15.53 7.83 14.92
CA PHE A 225 15.71 6.91 13.80
C PHE A 225 16.64 5.76 14.22
N THR A 226 16.13 4.53 14.25
CA THR A 226 16.82 3.40 14.90
C THR A 226 17.99 2.81 14.11
N VAL A 227 18.00 2.91 12.78
CA VAL A 227 19.05 2.30 11.94
C VAL A 227 20.29 3.18 11.94
N GLY A 228 20.11 4.50 11.82
CA GLY A 228 21.24 5.43 11.81
C GLY A 228 21.51 6.12 13.15
N GLY A 229 20.64 5.95 14.16
CA GLY A 229 20.80 6.55 15.49
C GLY A 229 20.57 8.06 15.52
N GLN A 230 19.94 8.64 14.50
CA GLN A 230 19.71 10.08 14.42
C GLN A 230 18.55 10.54 15.29
N HIS A 231 18.65 11.75 15.84
CA HIS A 231 17.61 12.39 16.65
C HIS A 231 17.22 13.74 16.03
N ILE A 232 15.92 13.95 15.83
CA ILE A 232 15.37 15.22 15.33
C ILE A 232 14.37 15.77 16.33
N SER A 233 14.77 16.79 17.08
CA SER A 233 13.93 17.43 18.10
C SER A 233 13.08 18.57 17.54
N PHE A 234 11.96 18.86 18.19
CA PHE A 234 11.24 20.13 17.96
C PHE A 234 12.18 21.32 18.20
N GLY A 235 12.00 22.39 17.41
CA GLY A 235 12.85 23.57 17.51
C GLY A 235 14.19 23.50 16.76
N ALA A 236 14.56 22.33 16.20
CA ALA A 236 15.78 22.18 15.39
C ALA A 236 15.74 23.02 14.11
N SER A 237 16.90 23.40 13.59
CA SER A 237 17.04 24.18 12.36
C SER A 237 17.08 23.28 11.10
N PRO A 238 16.85 23.83 9.90
CA PRO A 238 17.05 23.11 8.65
C PRO A 238 18.45 22.51 8.50
N GLN A 239 19.48 23.19 9.03
CA GLN A 239 20.86 22.72 8.98
C GLN A 239 21.06 21.47 9.84
N ASP A 240 20.44 21.43 11.02
CA ASP A 240 20.47 20.25 11.90
C ASP A 240 19.79 19.07 11.20
N VAL A 241 18.62 19.32 10.60
CA VAL A 241 17.87 18.30 9.85
C VAL A 241 18.66 17.75 8.65
N TRP A 242 19.36 18.61 7.91
CA TRP A 242 20.21 18.16 6.80
C TRP A 242 21.43 17.36 7.26
N THR A 243 21.98 17.70 8.42
CA THR A 243 23.12 16.98 9.00
C THR A 243 22.73 15.54 9.35
N GLU A 244 21.53 15.37 9.89
CA GLU A 244 21.03 14.08 10.36
C GLU A 244 20.37 13.25 9.24
N LEU A 245 19.46 13.84 8.46
CA LEU A 245 18.64 13.12 7.46
C LEU A 245 19.08 13.32 6.01
N GLY A 246 20.00 14.27 5.76
CA GLY A 246 20.37 14.69 4.42
C GLY A 246 19.35 15.60 3.76
N CYS A 247 19.55 15.87 2.46
CA CYS A 247 18.67 16.74 1.69
C CYS A 247 17.25 16.15 1.56
N PRO A 248 16.19 16.95 1.72
CA PRO A 248 14.83 16.49 1.51
C PRO A 248 14.58 16.19 0.04
N CYS A 249 13.62 15.31 -0.22
CA CYS A 249 13.18 14.97 -1.57
C CYS A 249 12.39 16.12 -2.23
N GLY A 250 11.69 16.93 -1.42
CA GLY A 250 10.92 18.09 -1.89
C GLY A 250 10.86 19.19 -0.85
N ILE A 251 10.69 20.43 -1.31
CA ILE A 251 10.48 21.61 -0.48
C ILE A 251 9.24 22.35 -0.97
N HIS A 252 8.26 22.54 -0.09
CA HIS A 252 7.00 23.20 -0.43
C HIS A 252 6.72 24.35 0.53
N GLN A 253 6.48 25.55 0.01
CA GLN A 253 5.96 26.64 0.83
C GLN A 253 4.49 26.37 1.15
N LYS A 254 4.13 26.47 2.43
CA LYS A 254 2.74 26.52 2.84
C LYS A 254 2.17 27.82 2.28
N GLN A 255 1.33 27.71 1.25
CA GLN A 255 0.71 28.87 0.63
C GLN A 255 -0.14 29.61 1.67
N VAL A 256 0.39 30.74 2.14
CA VAL A 256 -0.42 31.81 2.69
C VAL A 256 -0.74 32.67 1.49
N LEU A 257 -1.92 32.51 0.87
CA LEU A 257 -2.33 33.43 -0.19
C LEU A 257 -2.25 34.84 0.38
N PRO A 258 -1.37 35.71 -0.16
CA PRO A 258 -1.37 37.10 0.24
C PRO A 258 -2.73 37.65 -0.16
N SER A 259 -3.48 38.16 0.81
CA SER A 259 -4.52 39.13 0.51
C SER A 259 -3.90 40.18 -0.41
N VAL A 260 -4.60 40.51 -1.51
CA VAL A 260 -4.14 41.29 -2.67
C VAL A 260 -3.62 40.44 -3.85
N TRP A 261 -4.51 39.67 -4.51
CA TRP A 261 -4.79 39.71 -5.96
C TRP A 261 -5.58 38.49 -6.49
N SER A 262 -6.73 38.15 -5.90
CA SER A 262 -7.70 37.30 -6.61
C SER A 262 -9.10 37.84 -6.45
N LEU A 263 -9.67 38.28 -7.56
CA LEU A 263 -11.03 38.81 -7.71
C LEU A 263 -12.12 37.71 -7.56
N PHE A 264 -11.86 36.66 -6.77
CA PHE A 264 -12.79 35.59 -6.48
C PHE A 264 -12.70 35.23 -4.99
N PRO A 265 -13.84 35.16 -4.27
CA PRO A 265 -13.85 34.96 -2.83
C PRO A 265 -13.61 33.49 -2.52
N VAL A 266 -12.42 33.16 -2.06
CA VAL A 266 -12.19 31.93 -1.30
C VAL A 266 -11.56 32.35 0.01
N ASP A 267 -12.24 31.97 1.09
CA ASP A 267 -11.91 32.18 2.50
C ASP A 267 -12.43 33.48 3.16
N GLN A 268 -13.68 33.44 3.62
CA GLN A 268 -14.34 34.50 4.40
C GLN A 268 -13.90 34.57 5.87
N MET A 269 -12.90 33.79 6.31
CA MET A 269 -12.44 33.78 7.71
C MET A 269 -11.26 34.72 8.04
N VAL A 270 -10.74 35.50 7.08
CA VAL A 270 -9.58 36.38 7.31
C VAL A 270 -9.97 37.84 7.60
N ILE A 271 -11.26 38.19 7.56
CA ILE A 271 -11.72 39.59 7.62
C ILE A 271 -11.66 40.18 9.05
N HIS A 272 -11.54 39.36 10.09
CA HIS A 272 -11.65 39.83 11.49
C HIS A 272 -10.32 40.02 12.25
N SER A 273 -9.15 39.76 11.64
CA SER A 273 -7.84 39.92 12.31
C SER A 273 -7.13 41.24 12.00
N ALA A 274 -7.80 42.20 11.35
CA ALA A 274 -7.20 43.48 10.98
C ALA A 274 -7.22 44.47 12.16
N SER A 275 -6.26 44.36 13.08
CA SER A 275 -5.94 45.43 14.04
C SER A 275 -4.47 45.40 14.50
N ASP A 276 -3.52 45.34 13.57
CA ASP A 276 -2.16 45.83 13.86
C ASP A 276 -1.49 46.44 12.62
N PRO A 277 -1.28 47.77 12.57
CA PRO A 277 -0.58 48.43 11.47
C PRO A 277 0.93 48.37 11.71
N LYS A 278 1.56 47.22 11.44
CA LYS A 278 3.03 47.14 11.32
C LYS A 278 3.47 46.91 9.87
N PRO A 279 4.58 47.53 9.45
CA PRO A 279 5.00 47.59 8.05
C PRO A 279 5.37 46.20 7.54
N ARG A 280 4.95 45.93 6.30
CA ARG A 280 5.18 44.72 5.51
C ARG A 280 6.68 44.45 5.31
N THR A 281 7.32 43.77 6.25
CA THR A 281 8.51 42.97 5.95
C THR A 281 8.05 41.67 5.31
N THR A 282 8.72 41.20 4.27
CA THR A 282 8.48 39.92 3.60
C THR A 282 8.53 38.76 4.59
N LEU A 283 7.39 38.43 5.22
CA LEU A 283 7.26 37.25 6.07
C LEU A 283 7.38 36.03 5.15
N CYS A 284 8.48 35.29 5.28
CA CYS A 284 8.59 33.97 4.66
C CYS A 284 7.48 33.12 5.28
N GLY A 285 6.61 32.54 4.44
CA GLY A 285 5.60 31.59 4.93
C GLY A 285 6.28 30.34 5.48
N ASP A 286 5.56 29.61 6.33
CA ASP A 286 6.01 28.27 6.74
C ASP A 286 6.33 27.41 5.51
N TYR A 287 7.23 26.46 5.66
CA TYR A 287 7.61 25.57 4.57
C TYR A 287 7.85 24.16 5.06
N PHE A 288 7.58 23.20 4.19
CA PHE A 288 7.78 21.79 4.43
C PHE A 288 9.07 21.29 3.78
N TYR A 289 9.79 20.45 4.50
CA TYR A 289 10.71 19.48 3.92
C TYR A 289 10.00 18.13 3.84
N ASN A 290 9.96 17.55 2.64
CA ASN A 290 9.32 16.27 2.38
C ASN A 290 10.39 15.20 2.17
N TYR A 291 10.37 14.16 3.00
CA TYR A 291 11.21 12.98 2.89
C TYR A 291 10.33 11.80 2.44
N PHE A 292 9.98 11.78 1.15
CA PHE A 292 9.07 10.78 0.56
C PHE A 292 9.51 9.34 0.86
N THR A 293 10.82 9.07 0.82
CA THR A 293 11.41 7.75 1.09
C THR A 293 11.38 7.33 2.56
N ARG A 294 11.09 8.27 3.48
CA ARG A 294 10.96 8.01 4.92
C ARG A 294 9.51 8.12 5.41
N GLY A 295 8.59 8.51 4.54
CA GLY A 295 7.20 8.77 4.94
C GLY A 295 7.07 9.92 5.93
N LEU A 296 7.91 10.95 5.81
CA LEU A 296 8.04 12.03 6.78
C LEU A 296 7.95 13.40 6.11
N ASP A 297 7.12 14.29 6.67
CA ASP A 297 7.22 15.74 6.42
C ASP A 297 7.59 16.50 7.69
N ILE A 298 8.42 17.52 7.51
CA ILE A 298 8.87 18.41 8.58
C ILE A 298 8.43 19.83 8.24
N LEU A 299 7.59 20.43 9.07
CA LEU A 299 7.14 21.81 8.93
C LEU A 299 8.06 22.74 9.73
N PHE A 300 8.66 23.69 9.03
CA PHE A 300 9.43 24.77 9.64
C PHE A 300 8.59 26.03 9.75
N ASP A 301 8.78 26.72 10.86
CA ASP A 301 8.26 28.05 11.05
C ASP A 301 8.95 29.05 10.12
N GLY A 302 8.17 29.85 9.39
CA GLY A 302 8.70 30.77 8.40
C GLY A 302 9.50 31.95 8.98
N GLN A 303 9.35 32.26 10.27
CA GLN A 303 10.09 33.36 10.91
C GLN A 303 11.36 32.88 11.61
N THR A 304 11.23 31.81 12.38
CA THR A 304 12.33 31.30 13.20
C THR A 304 13.17 30.24 12.48
N HIS A 305 12.68 29.70 11.37
CA HIS A 305 13.26 28.55 10.68
C HIS A 305 13.51 27.38 11.65
N LYS A 306 12.55 27.13 12.53
CA LYS A 306 12.61 26.03 13.50
C LYS A 306 11.49 25.04 13.26
N ILE A 307 11.75 23.77 13.50
CA ILE A 307 10.74 22.72 13.40
C ILE A 307 9.61 23.01 14.39
N LYS A 308 8.37 22.99 13.89
CA LYS A 308 7.16 23.10 14.72
C LYS A 308 6.19 21.94 14.58
N LYS A 309 6.34 21.10 13.56
CA LYS A 309 5.44 19.96 13.31
C LYS A 309 6.11 18.88 12.48
N PHE A 310 5.81 17.63 12.82
CA PHE A 310 6.13 16.45 12.02
C PHE A 310 4.84 15.82 11.48
N VAL A 311 4.91 15.25 10.27
CA VAL A 311 3.83 14.44 9.69
C VAL A 311 4.40 13.08 9.31
N LEU A 312 3.85 12.00 9.88
CA LEU A 312 4.23 10.63 9.56
C LEU A 312 3.14 9.97 8.72
N HIS A 313 3.54 9.41 7.59
CA HIS A 313 2.64 8.83 6.58
C HIS A 313 2.62 7.30 6.68
N THR A 314 1.45 6.68 6.70
CA THR A 314 1.32 5.20 6.79
C THR A 314 1.16 4.51 5.43
N ASN A 315 1.00 5.29 4.35
CA ASN A 315 0.91 4.85 2.96
C ASN A 315 -0.15 3.75 2.71
N TYR A 316 -1.32 3.81 3.35
CA TYR A 316 -2.38 2.83 3.08
C TYR A 316 -3.01 3.04 1.68
N PRO A 317 -3.30 1.96 0.93
CA PRO A 317 -4.15 2.03 -0.26
C PRO A 317 -5.50 2.67 0.07
N GLY A 318 -6.05 3.46 -0.84
CA GLY A 318 -7.30 4.20 -0.60
C GLY A 318 -7.12 5.53 0.14
N HIS A 319 -5.88 5.94 0.39
CA HIS A 319 -5.54 7.30 0.78
C HIS A 319 -5.04 8.07 -0.45
N SER A 320 -5.30 9.39 -0.55
CA SER A 320 -4.87 10.20 -1.70
C SER A 320 -3.34 10.26 -1.88
N ASP A 321 -2.60 10.31 -0.78
CA ASP A 321 -1.14 10.23 -0.75
C ASP A 321 -0.58 8.80 -0.96
N PHE A 322 -1.41 7.80 -1.24
CA PHE A 322 -0.90 6.46 -1.55
C PHE A 322 0.11 6.52 -2.70
N ASN A 323 1.24 5.84 -2.52
CA ASN A 323 2.39 5.85 -3.44
C ASN A 323 3.13 7.20 -3.58
N SER A 324 2.67 8.27 -2.93
CA SER A 324 3.41 9.54 -2.85
C SER A 324 4.52 9.49 -1.78
N TYR A 325 4.31 8.67 -0.76
CA TYR A 325 5.24 8.44 0.34
C TYR A 325 5.47 6.95 0.55
N MET A 326 6.66 6.57 1.00
CA MET A 326 6.86 5.27 1.64
C MET A 326 6.20 5.26 3.02
N LYS A 327 5.89 4.07 3.53
CA LYS A 327 5.32 3.90 4.87
C LYS A 327 6.37 4.23 5.95
N CYS A 328 6.04 5.14 6.85
CA CYS A 328 6.80 5.39 8.06
C CYS A 328 6.45 4.32 9.11
N ASN A 329 7.45 3.55 9.55
CA ASN A 329 7.29 2.52 10.58
C ASN A 329 7.48 3.12 11.99
N PHE A 330 6.55 3.98 12.41
CA PHE A 330 6.68 4.68 13.68
C PHE A 330 6.27 3.82 14.89
N VAL A 331 6.80 4.16 16.06
CA VAL A 331 6.42 3.58 17.35
C VAL A 331 6.27 4.69 18.37
N ILE A 332 5.10 4.77 19.02
CA ILE A 332 4.84 5.67 20.14
C ILE A 332 4.60 4.83 21.39
N TYR A 333 5.35 5.12 22.43
CA TYR A 333 5.09 4.58 23.77
C TYR A 333 4.12 5.50 24.50
N GLY A 334 3.07 4.93 25.11
CA GLY A 334 2.16 5.71 25.94
C GLY A 334 2.81 6.17 27.25
N SER A 335 2.16 7.12 27.91
CA SER A 335 2.68 7.88 29.05
C SER A 335 3.04 7.07 30.29
N ASP A 336 2.62 5.81 30.39
CA ASP A 336 2.90 4.93 31.54
C ASP A 336 4.23 4.17 31.41
N TYR A 337 5.02 4.41 30.36
CA TYR A 337 6.31 3.77 30.14
C TYR A 337 7.44 4.53 30.86
N ASP A 338 7.57 4.28 32.16
CA ASP A 338 8.80 4.61 32.90
C ASP A 338 9.90 3.65 32.44
N GLY A 339 11.01 4.20 31.92
CA GLY A 339 12.08 3.50 31.17
C GLY A 339 12.89 2.45 31.91
N SER A 340 12.28 1.70 32.82
CA SER A 340 12.87 0.53 33.46
C SER A 340 12.87 -0.67 32.50
N PHE A 341 14.06 -1.15 32.17
CA PHE A 341 14.30 -2.36 31.38
C PHE A 341 13.94 -3.65 32.17
N HIS A 342 12.77 -3.72 32.80
CA HIS A 342 12.27 -4.94 33.43
C HIS A 342 11.20 -5.60 32.55
N GLN A 343 11.61 -6.75 32.04
CA GLN A 343 10.97 -7.57 31.01
C GLN A 343 9.75 -8.31 31.56
N ASP A 344 8.59 -7.65 31.63
CA ASP A 344 7.30 -8.35 31.74
C ASP A 344 6.68 -8.47 30.34
N VAL A 345 6.98 -9.60 29.69
CA VAL A 345 6.64 -9.94 28.29
C VAL A 345 5.12 -9.96 28.00
N ASN A 346 4.26 -9.85 29.01
CA ASN A 346 2.81 -9.95 28.87
C ASN A 346 2.03 -8.61 28.93
N ASN A 347 2.65 -7.49 29.32
CA ASN A 347 1.93 -6.20 29.48
C ASN A 347 2.40 -5.08 28.53
N THR A 348 3.53 -5.26 27.84
CA THR A 348 4.15 -4.24 26.98
C THR A 348 3.33 -3.92 25.73
N SER A 349 2.52 -4.87 25.24
CA SER A 349 1.69 -4.71 24.04
C SER A 349 0.49 -3.77 24.20
N LYS A 350 0.14 -3.39 25.44
CA LYS A 350 -1.06 -2.58 25.73
C LYS A 350 -0.88 -1.08 25.60
N CYS A 351 0.36 -0.58 25.47
CA CYS A 351 0.63 0.87 25.53
C CYS A 351 1.50 1.35 24.36
N VAL A 352 1.44 0.68 23.21
CA VAL A 352 2.26 1.02 22.04
C VAL A 352 1.38 1.29 20.83
N ILE A 353 1.57 2.45 20.20
CA ILE A 353 0.88 2.84 18.97
C ILE A 353 1.86 2.72 17.81
N THR A 354 1.43 2.00 16.78
CA THR A 354 2.17 1.72 15.55
C THR A 354 1.28 2.03 14.35
N PRO A 355 1.80 2.06 13.11
CA PRO A 355 0.97 2.16 11.91
C PRO A 355 -0.11 1.08 11.80
N SER A 356 0.04 -0.07 12.47
CA SER A 356 -0.94 -1.18 12.47
C SER A 356 -1.99 -1.09 13.55
N THR A 357 -1.84 -0.17 14.51
CA THR A 357 -2.77 -0.06 15.63
C THR A 357 -4.14 0.39 15.14
N LYS A 358 -5.19 -0.35 15.51
CA LYS A 358 -6.57 -0.04 15.10
C LYS A 358 -7.07 1.20 15.85
N TRP A 359 -8.00 1.93 15.24
CA TRP A 359 -8.50 3.18 15.82
C TRP A 359 -9.09 3.01 17.23
N GLU A 360 -9.84 1.93 17.47
CA GLU A 360 -10.38 1.63 18.80
C GLU A 360 -9.28 1.36 19.83
N GLN A 361 -8.17 0.74 19.44
CA GLN A 361 -7.01 0.55 20.32
C GLN A 361 -6.32 1.89 20.63
N VAL A 362 -6.25 2.81 19.66
CA VAL A 362 -5.72 4.16 19.90
C VAL A 362 -6.56 4.89 20.96
N LYS A 363 -7.90 4.80 20.88
CA LYS A 363 -8.80 5.36 21.90
C LYS A 363 -8.65 4.66 23.26
N GLU A 364 -8.44 3.35 23.30
CA GLU A 364 -8.17 2.64 24.54
C GLU A 364 -6.87 3.10 25.20
N ILE A 365 -5.84 3.40 24.40
CA ILE A 365 -4.52 3.84 24.90
C ILE A 365 -4.51 5.31 25.33
N LEU A 366 -5.06 6.22 24.51
CA LEU A 366 -4.97 7.67 24.72
C LEU A 366 -6.23 8.28 25.34
N GLY A 367 -7.28 7.49 25.52
CA GLY A 367 -8.61 7.97 25.90
C GLY A 367 -9.39 8.59 24.74
N ASP A 368 -10.52 9.21 25.08
CA ASP A 368 -11.36 9.90 24.12
C ASP A 368 -10.77 11.27 23.74
N SER A 369 -10.57 11.51 22.45
CA SER A 369 -10.08 12.78 21.89
C SER A 369 -11.17 13.84 21.74
N GLY A 370 -12.44 13.48 21.98
CA GLY A 370 -13.58 14.36 21.72
C GLY A 370 -13.93 14.43 20.23
N ARG A 371 -14.42 15.58 19.77
CA ARG A 371 -14.91 15.72 18.37
C ARG A 371 -13.75 15.83 17.38
N ALA A 372 -13.78 14.98 16.35
CA ALA A 372 -12.85 15.04 15.24
C ALA A 372 -13.09 16.26 14.33
N ALA A 373 -12.02 16.81 13.76
CA ALA A 373 -12.10 17.72 12.63
C ALA A 373 -12.27 16.95 11.31
N ILE A 374 -13.00 17.49 10.33
CA ILE A 374 -13.17 16.87 9.01
C ILE A 374 -12.18 17.51 8.04
N GLN A 375 -11.38 16.70 7.36
CA GLN A 375 -10.43 17.12 6.34
C GLN A 375 -10.94 16.72 4.95
N THR A 376 -11.50 17.70 4.24
CA THR A 376 -11.80 17.63 2.80
C THR A 376 -10.59 18.12 2.03
N GLN A 377 -9.80 17.23 1.44
CA GLN A 377 -8.77 17.65 0.48
C GLN A 377 -9.48 18.31 -0.70
N GLY A 378 -9.32 19.62 -0.87
CA GLY A 378 -10.14 20.52 -1.73
C GLY A 378 -10.12 20.27 -3.24
N SER A 379 -9.84 19.05 -3.69
CA SER A 379 -10.07 18.62 -5.08
C SER A 379 -11.47 18.04 -5.23
N THR A 380 -12.18 18.49 -6.26
CA THR A 380 -13.47 17.91 -6.70
C THR A 380 -13.33 16.48 -7.25
N SER A 381 -12.12 15.91 -7.20
CA SER A 381 -11.73 14.65 -7.81
C SER A 381 -11.14 13.62 -6.84
N ASN A 382 -11.13 13.84 -5.52
CA ASN A 382 -10.67 12.81 -4.58
C ASN A 382 -11.65 11.62 -4.59
N PRO A 383 -11.26 10.45 -5.15
CA PRO A 383 -12.16 9.30 -5.22
C PRO A 383 -12.36 8.65 -3.86
N PHE A 384 -11.57 9.02 -2.84
CA PHE A 384 -11.53 8.40 -1.52
C PHE A 384 -12.22 9.22 -0.42
N GLY A 385 -12.91 10.30 -0.76
CA GLY A 385 -13.68 11.08 0.20
C GLY A 385 -12.85 11.80 1.27
N SER A 386 -13.53 12.36 2.28
CA SER A 386 -12.92 13.15 3.36
C SER A 386 -12.38 12.27 4.48
N THR A 387 -11.34 12.73 5.16
CA THR A 387 -10.76 12.09 6.36
C THR A 387 -11.19 12.82 7.65
N PHE A 388 -11.04 12.20 8.82
CA PHE A 388 -11.24 12.81 10.14
C PHE A 388 -9.91 12.95 10.85
N VAL A 389 -9.71 14.06 11.57
CA VAL A 389 -8.51 14.32 12.35
C VAL A 389 -8.89 14.44 13.82
N TYR A 390 -8.33 13.56 14.64
CA TYR A 390 -8.56 13.51 16.07
C TYR A 390 -7.34 14.06 16.80
N GLY A 391 -7.54 15.11 17.60
CA GLY A 391 -6.47 15.76 18.35
C GLY A 391 -6.36 15.21 19.77
N TYR A 392 -5.13 15.00 20.20
CA TYR A 392 -4.69 14.69 21.54
C TYR A 392 -3.58 15.68 21.94
N PRO A 393 -3.19 15.76 23.22
CA PRO A 393 -2.00 16.52 23.61
C PRO A 393 -0.78 16.09 22.80
N ASN A 394 -0.16 17.04 22.09
CA ASN A 394 1.06 16.88 21.28
C ASN A 394 0.96 15.96 20.04
N ILE A 395 -0.22 15.42 19.73
CA ILE A 395 -0.42 14.49 18.60
C ILE A 395 -1.83 14.58 18.02
N ALA A 396 -1.94 14.42 16.71
CA ALA A 396 -3.20 14.29 16.01
C ALA A 396 -3.14 13.10 15.04
N PHE A 397 -4.24 12.36 14.96
CA PHE A 397 -4.39 11.21 14.05
C PHE A 397 -5.40 11.52 12.97
N GLU A 398 -4.98 11.39 11.72
CA GLU A 398 -5.89 11.37 10.59
C GLU A 398 -6.36 9.93 10.36
N HIS A 399 -7.66 9.75 10.53
CA HIS A 399 -8.37 8.51 10.29
C HIS A 399 -9.22 8.69 9.02
N ASN A 400 -9.14 7.74 8.08
CA ASN A 400 -10.02 7.77 6.91
C ASN A 400 -11.34 7.05 7.24
N PRO A 401 -12.50 7.74 7.25
CA PRO A 401 -13.82 7.18 7.50
C PRO A 401 -14.53 6.65 6.26
N MET A 402 -13.85 6.38 5.15
CA MET A 402 -14.38 5.50 4.07
C MET A 402 -14.67 4.05 4.52
N PHE A 403 -14.92 3.93 5.80
CA PHE A 403 -14.91 2.86 6.73
C PHE A 403 -16.00 3.19 7.79
N THR A 404 -17.24 3.41 7.31
CA THR A 404 -18.59 3.39 7.95
C THR A 404 -19.12 4.65 8.64
N GLY A 405 -20.25 5.19 8.12
CA GLY A 405 -21.41 5.64 8.93
C GLY A 405 -21.77 7.14 8.98
N HIS A 406 -22.87 7.51 8.29
CA HIS A 406 -23.83 8.63 8.53
C HIS A 406 -23.39 10.12 8.68
N GLU A 407 -23.80 10.90 7.68
CA GLU A 407 -24.34 12.28 7.67
C GLU A 407 -23.64 13.48 8.41
N LYS A 408 -23.11 14.38 7.56
CA LYS A 408 -23.42 15.83 7.41
C LYS A 408 -22.88 16.90 8.40
N TRP A 409 -21.86 17.64 7.88
CA TRP A 409 -21.44 19.07 8.01
C TRP A 409 -21.20 19.65 9.45
N LEU A 410 -20.38 20.68 9.77
CA LEU A 410 -19.59 21.72 9.08
C LEU A 410 -18.63 22.37 10.14
N HIS A 411 -17.38 22.70 9.75
CA HIS A 411 -16.34 23.63 10.30
C HIS A 411 -16.09 23.87 11.81
N CYS A 412 -14.80 23.97 12.21
CA CYS A 412 -14.31 25.06 13.08
C CYS A 412 -12.79 25.32 13.03
N ASN A 413 -12.46 26.61 13.01
CA ASN A 413 -11.16 27.24 13.22
C ASN A 413 -10.99 27.55 14.73
N CYS A 414 -9.77 27.81 15.18
CA CYS A 414 -9.48 28.14 16.58
C CYS A 414 -10.19 29.42 17.05
N ASN A 415 -10.68 29.35 18.30
CA ASN A 415 -11.23 30.41 19.15
C ASN A 415 -12.65 30.91 18.82
N SER A 416 -13.67 30.26 19.39
CA SER A 416 -14.83 30.85 20.10
C SER A 416 -15.92 29.76 20.32
N LEU A 417 -16.55 29.77 21.50
CA LEU A 417 -17.62 28.84 21.93
C LEU A 417 -18.74 28.65 20.87
N PRO A 418 -19.27 27.43 20.66
CA PRO A 418 -20.36 27.19 19.71
C PRO A 418 -21.72 27.59 20.28
N VAL A 419 -22.46 28.44 19.55
CA VAL A 419 -23.90 28.67 19.72
C VAL A 419 -24.65 27.86 18.65
N LEU A 420 -25.63 27.08 19.10
CA LEU A 420 -26.53 26.26 18.27
C LEU A 420 -27.52 27.11 17.48
N VAL A 421 -27.77 26.76 16.21
CA VAL A 421 -29.01 27.15 15.50
C VAL A 421 -29.58 25.92 14.79
N SER A 422 -30.88 25.68 14.97
CA SER A 422 -31.60 24.50 14.48
C SER A 422 -31.89 24.56 12.97
N SER A 423 -31.86 23.40 12.33
CA SER A 423 -32.25 23.21 10.93
C SER A 423 -33.77 23.07 10.80
N GLY A 424 -34.36 23.86 9.90
CA GLY A 424 -35.73 23.70 9.46
C GLY A 424 -35.86 23.02 8.09
N TRP A 425 -36.55 21.87 8.10
CA TRP A 425 -37.52 21.36 7.12
C TRP A 425 -37.10 20.68 5.79
N CYS A 426 -37.83 19.57 5.57
CA CYS A 426 -38.26 18.91 4.31
C CYS A 426 -37.31 17.92 3.61
N THR A 427 -37.70 16.71 3.15
CA THR A 427 -38.80 15.74 3.44
C THR A 427 -38.56 14.55 2.49
N ASN A 428 -38.75 13.32 3.01
CA ASN A 428 -39.25 12.08 2.38
C ASN A 428 -38.94 11.71 0.91
N MET A 429 -38.43 10.47 0.69
CA MET A 429 -39.20 9.41 0.00
C MET A 429 -38.62 7.99 0.25
N LEU A 430 -39.54 7.02 0.29
CA LEU A 430 -39.46 5.64 0.79
C LEU A 430 -39.03 4.58 -0.25
N LEU A 431 -38.42 3.50 0.28
CA LEU A 431 -38.51 2.05 -0.03
C LEU A 431 -38.62 1.53 -1.48
N TYR A 432 -37.77 0.52 -1.81
CA TYR A 432 -38.22 -0.83 -2.21
C TYR A 432 -37.10 -1.89 -2.02
N SER A 433 -37.53 -3.12 -1.73
CA SER A 433 -36.74 -4.29 -1.32
C SER A 433 -36.10 -5.08 -2.47
N GLY A 434 -35.09 -5.89 -2.15
CA GLY A 434 -34.58 -6.96 -3.02
C GLY A 434 -33.23 -7.52 -2.56
N MET A 435 -33.24 -8.67 -1.89
CA MET A 435 -32.08 -9.39 -1.37
C MET A 435 -31.48 -10.31 -2.45
N VAL A 436 -30.16 -10.19 -2.72
CA VAL A 436 -29.30 -11.31 -3.19
C VAL A 436 -27.93 -11.14 -2.55
N ILE A 437 -27.50 -12.13 -1.79
CA ILE A 437 -26.17 -12.24 -1.19
C ILE A 437 -25.17 -12.56 -2.30
N GLY A 438 -24.20 -11.68 -2.53
CA GLY A 438 -23.08 -11.91 -3.44
C GLY A 438 -21.83 -11.26 -2.88
N CYS A 439 -20.74 -12.02 -2.75
CA CYS A 439 -19.42 -11.49 -2.41
C CYS A 439 -19.00 -10.49 -3.50
N VAL A 440 -18.79 -9.22 -3.15
CA VAL A 440 -18.29 -8.19 -4.08
C VAL A 440 -16.89 -7.78 -3.65
N GLY A 441 -15.88 -8.20 -4.43
CA GLY A 441 -14.55 -7.60 -4.36
C GLY A 441 -14.54 -6.30 -5.15
N LEU A 442 -13.98 -5.22 -4.59
CA LEU A 442 -13.86 -3.94 -5.26
C LEU A 442 -12.84 -4.05 -6.42
N LEU A 443 -13.27 -3.78 -7.66
CA LEU A 443 -12.41 -3.60 -8.82
C LEU A 443 -12.20 -2.10 -9.04
N LEU A 444 -10.98 -1.61 -8.85
CA LEU A 444 -10.57 -0.29 -9.34
C LEU A 444 -10.20 -0.41 -10.82
N TYR A 445 -11.07 0.10 -11.70
CA TYR A 445 -10.75 0.37 -13.10
C TYR A 445 -10.03 1.72 -13.19
N ILE A 446 -8.73 1.70 -13.49
CA ILE A 446 -8.02 2.91 -13.90
C ILE A 446 -8.24 3.04 -15.41
N ASN A 447 -9.31 3.73 -15.79
CA ASN A 447 -9.50 4.16 -17.17
C ASN A 447 -8.92 5.58 -17.25
N PHE A 448 -7.90 5.80 -18.09
CA PHE A 448 -7.18 7.09 -18.20
C PHE A 448 -8.03 8.25 -18.75
N ASN A 449 -9.34 8.10 -18.89
CA ASN A 449 -10.29 9.18 -19.12
C ASN A 449 -11.68 8.83 -18.54
N ALA A 450 -12.16 9.66 -17.60
CA ALA A 450 -13.53 9.79 -17.07
C ALA A 450 -13.97 8.96 -15.83
N ARG A 451 -14.19 9.73 -14.74
CA ARG A 451 -15.12 9.65 -13.60
C ARG A 451 -15.49 8.28 -12.99
N ILE A 452 -15.15 8.15 -11.70
CA ILE A 452 -15.48 7.05 -10.78
C ILE A 452 -16.75 7.41 -10.01
N TYR A 453 -17.71 6.47 -9.91
CA TYR A 453 -18.85 6.50 -9.00
C TYR A 453 -18.81 5.28 -8.07
N PRO A 454 -18.85 5.44 -6.74
CA PRO A 454 -18.99 4.32 -5.81
C PRO A 454 -20.39 4.18 -5.18
N GLN A 455 -20.77 2.94 -4.82
CA GLN A 455 -21.86 2.59 -3.89
C GLN A 455 -21.28 1.78 -2.71
N HIS A 456 -21.80 2.03 -1.50
CA HIS A 456 -21.31 1.73 -0.13
C HIS A 456 -21.38 0.24 0.32
N VAL A 457 -20.66 -0.32 1.34
CA VAL A 457 -20.66 -0.16 2.84
C VAL A 457 -19.44 -0.94 3.49
N TYR A 458 -19.05 -0.79 4.79
CA TYR A 458 -17.67 -0.47 5.28
C TYR A 458 -17.09 -1.03 6.67
N HIS A 459 -15.77 -0.78 7.04
CA HIS A 459 -15.04 -0.57 8.38
C HIS A 459 -13.47 -0.32 8.22
N GLY A 460 -12.64 0.24 9.19
CA GLY A 460 -11.33 0.94 8.86
C GLY A 460 -10.10 1.14 9.81
N VAL A 461 -9.03 1.85 9.32
CA VAL A 461 -7.64 2.00 9.87
C VAL A 461 -7.11 3.47 9.89
N VAL A 462 -6.03 3.79 10.65
CA VAL A 462 -5.36 5.12 10.74
C VAL A 462 -4.52 5.46 9.48
N GLY A 463 -4.76 6.62 8.86
CA GLY A 463 -4.19 7.01 7.56
C GLY A 463 -2.97 7.94 7.60
N LYS A 464 -2.91 8.90 8.52
CA LYS A 464 -1.73 9.78 8.73
C LYS A 464 -1.66 10.25 10.18
N MET A 465 -0.49 10.73 10.59
CA MET A 465 -0.26 11.23 11.94
C MET A 465 0.48 12.57 11.91
N CYS A 466 0.10 13.49 12.79
CA CYS A 466 0.65 14.83 12.89
C CYS A 466 1.07 15.10 14.34
N LEU A 467 2.34 15.43 14.58
CA LEU A 467 2.84 15.83 15.89
C LEU A 467 2.96 17.35 15.95
N VAL A 468 2.51 17.95 17.06
CA VAL A 468 2.49 19.41 17.24
C VAL A 468 3.10 19.74 18.60
N TYR A 469 3.85 20.85 18.65
CA TYR A 469 4.41 21.42 19.87
C TYR A 469 3.44 22.40 20.53
#